data_AF-A0A950KSX3-F1
#
_entry.id   AF-A0A950KSX3-F1
#
_cell.length_a   1.000
_cell.length_b   1.000
_cell.length_c   1.000
_cell.angle_alpha   90.00
_cell.angle_beta   90.00
_cell.angle_gamma   90.00
#
_symmetry.space_group_name_H-M   'P 1'
#
loop_
_entity.id
_entity.type
_entity.pdbx_description
1 polymer ?
#
loop_
_entity_poly.entity_id
_entity_poly.type
_entity_poly.pdbx_seq_one_letter_code
_entity_poly.pdbx_strand_id
1 'polypeptide(L)'
;LLADDVIYAEAGEFAFKPRQQWHTFWNPDDTPCRILEIISPGGFEHFFDELDTAMHSPHFNPAQMGEIGARYGLEFQPETIPALCSEHGLDHPLLRMD
;
A
#
# COMPACT_ATOMS: atom_id res chain seq x y z
N LEU A 1 0.21 -10.12 -0.56
CA LEU A 1 0.05 -10.55 -1.97
C LEU A 1 1.29 -10.15 -2.77
N LEU A 2 1.93 -11.10 -3.44
CA LEU A 2 2.98 -10.90 -4.44
C LEU A 2 2.54 -11.57 -5.74
N ALA A 3 2.21 -10.78 -6.77
CA ALA A 3 1.46 -11.27 -7.92
C ALA A 3 0.19 -12.02 -7.47
N ASP A 4 0.12 -13.33 -7.70
CA ASP A 4 -1.05 -14.15 -7.40
C ASP A 4 -0.94 -14.88 -6.04
N ASP A 5 0.22 -14.79 -5.37
CA ASP A 5 0.51 -15.55 -4.16
C ASP A 5 0.35 -14.71 -2.88
N VAL A 6 -0.28 -15.30 -1.87
CA VAL A 6 -0.22 -14.78 -0.49
C VAL A 6 0.97 -15.41 0.20
N ILE A 7 1.95 -14.59 0.56
CA ILE A 7 3.09 -14.98 1.38
C ILE A 7 2.93 -14.45 2.80
N TYR A 8 3.43 -15.22 3.76
CA TYR A 8 3.49 -14.85 5.17
C TYR A 8 4.95 -14.60 5.55
N ALA A 9 5.19 -13.58 6.37
CA ALA A 9 6.52 -13.26 6.90
C ALA A 9 6.39 -12.99 8.40
N GLU A 10 7.15 -13.74 9.19
CA GLU A 10 7.21 -13.59 10.64
C GLU A 10 8.18 -12.48 11.05
N ALA A 11 8.17 -12.13 12.34
CA ALA A 11 9.11 -11.15 12.88
C ALA A 11 10.57 -11.57 12.64
N GLY A 12 11.31 -10.74 11.90
CA GLY A 12 12.71 -10.98 11.52
C GLY A 12 12.89 -11.59 10.13
N GLU A 13 11.81 -11.98 9.46
CA GLU A 13 11.84 -12.40 8.06
C GLU A 13 11.71 -11.21 7.09
N PHE A 14 12.15 -11.43 5.85
CA PHE A 14 12.07 -10.44 4.78
C PHE A 14 11.25 -10.97 3.61
N ALA A 15 10.26 -10.18 3.19
CA ALA A 15 9.54 -10.38 1.93
C ALA A 15 10.12 -9.46 0.85
N PHE A 16 10.52 -10.01 -0.29
CA PHE A 16 11.05 -9.23 -1.40
C PHE A 16 9.93 -8.85 -2.39
N LYS A 17 9.80 -7.55 -2.67
CA LYS A 17 8.81 -6.99 -3.60
C LYS A 17 9.53 -6.52 -4.87
N PRO A 18 9.58 -7.32 -5.95
CA PRO A 18 10.28 -6.93 -7.16
C PRO A 18 9.58 -5.76 -7.86
N ARG A 19 10.35 -5.04 -8.68
CA ARG A 19 9.81 -4.02 -9.59
C ARG A 19 8.90 -4.66 -10.62
N GLN A 20 7.93 -3.89 -11.11
CA GLN A 20 7.00 -4.29 -12.19
C GLN A 20 6.15 -5.53 -11.83
N GLN A 21 5.88 -5.72 -10.53
CA GLN A 21 4.99 -6.75 -10.03
C GLN A 21 3.96 -6.12 -9.10
N TRP A 22 2.68 -6.38 -9.37
CA TRP A 22 1.60 -5.99 -8.47
C TRP A 22 1.75 -6.66 -7.12
N HIS A 23 1.65 -5.88 -6.06
CA HIS A 23 1.75 -6.38 -4.71
C HIS A 23 1.02 -5.47 -3.73
N THR A 24 0.60 -6.05 -2.62
CA THR A 24 0.07 -5.34 -1.45
C THR A 24 0.34 -6.18 -0.21
N PHE A 25 0.22 -5.56 0.97
CA PHE A 25 0.40 -6.24 2.25
C PHE A 25 -0.60 -5.71 3.27
N TRP A 26 -0.91 -6.54 4.26
CA TRP A 26 -1.76 -6.21 5.39
C TRP A 26 -1.23 -6.94 6.62
N ASN A 27 -1.64 -6.47 7.80
CA ASN A 27 -1.41 -7.17 9.05
C ASN A 27 -2.57 -8.16 9.25
N PRO A 28 -2.35 -9.49 9.26
CA PRO A 28 -3.43 -10.47 9.44
C PRO A 28 -3.90 -10.57 10.89
N ASP A 29 -3.12 -10.06 11.85
CA ASP A 29 -3.41 -10.16 13.28
C ASP A 29 -4.05 -8.89 13.86
N ASP A 30 -4.68 -9.04 15.03
CA ASP A 30 -5.27 -7.94 15.81
C ASP A 30 -4.25 -7.18 16.68
N THR A 31 -2.99 -7.64 16.68
CA THR A 31 -1.90 -6.97 17.39
C THR A 31 -1.12 -6.03 16.47
N PRO A 32 -0.59 -4.88 16.96
CA PRO A 32 0.16 -3.97 16.11
C PRO A 32 1.41 -4.60 15.49
N CYS A 33 1.49 -4.59 14.16
CA CYS A 33 2.68 -4.96 13.41
C CYS A 33 3.59 -3.73 13.18
N ARG A 34 4.91 -3.93 13.30
CA ARG A 34 5.92 -2.94 12.90
C ARG A 34 6.75 -3.52 11.77
N ILE A 35 6.78 -2.81 10.64
CA ILE A 35 7.54 -3.21 9.47
C ILE A 35 8.78 -2.32 9.30
N LEU A 36 9.87 -2.91 8.83
CA LEU A 36 10.99 -2.18 8.25
C LEU A 36 10.92 -2.32 6.74
N GLU A 37 10.64 -1.22 6.05
CA GLU A 37 10.61 -1.19 4.59
C GLU A 37 11.90 -0.59 4.04
N ILE A 38 12.56 -1.32 3.12
CA ILE A 38 13.78 -0.89 2.46
C ILE A 38 13.48 -0.75 0.97
N ILE A 39 13.56 0.49 0.47
CA ILE A 39 13.24 0.83 -0.92
C ILE A 39 14.50 1.41 -1.57
N SER A 40 14.83 0.93 -2.77
CA SER A 40 16.05 1.31 -3.49
C SER A 40 15.78 1.51 -5.00
N PRO A 41 16.38 2.53 -5.65
CA PRO A 41 17.27 3.54 -5.08
C PRO A 41 16.51 4.54 -4.19
N GLY A 42 17.26 5.37 -3.44
CA GLY A 42 16.68 6.42 -2.60
C GLY A 42 15.97 7.52 -3.41
N GLY A 43 15.28 8.41 -2.69
CA GLY A 43 14.41 9.45 -3.22
C GLY A 43 12.92 9.09 -3.15
N PHE A 44 12.59 7.82 -2.92
CA PHE A 44 11.20 7.37 -2.77
C PHE A 44 10.58 7.82 -1.43
N GLU A 45 11.39 8.12 -0.42
CA GLU A 45 10.92 8.66 0.85
C GLU A 45 10.04 9.92 0.68
N HIS A 46 10.31 10.74 -0.33
CA HIS A 46 9.53 11.95 -0.63
C HIS A 46 8.11 11.66 -1.14
N PHE A 47 7.85 10.45 -1.66
CA PHE A 47 6.48 10.01 -1.94
C PHE A 47 5.62 10.05 -0.68
N PHE A 48 6.17 9.54 0.44
CA PHE A 48 5.45 9.52 1.71
C PHE A 48 5.23 10.93 2.25
N ASP A 49 6.24 11.81 2.18
CA ASP A 49 6.12 13.20 2.61
C ASP A 49 5.02 13.97 1.83
N GLU A 50 5.00 13.80 0.50
CA GLU A 50 4.00 14.45 -0.36
C GLU A 50 2.61 13.87 -0.17
N LEU A 51 2.51 12.54 -0.03
CA LEU A 51 1.24 11.88 0.23
C LEU A 51 0.67 12.30 1.59
N ASP A 52 1.50 12.32 2.64
CA ASP A 52 1.12 12.77 3.98
C ASP A 52 0.59 14.21 3.95
N THR A 53 1.32 15.11 3.28
CA THR A 53 0.89 16.51 3.09
C THR A 53 -0.46 16.59 2.39
N ALA A 54 -0.66 15.79 1.33
CA ALA A 54 -1.92 15.77 0.59
C ALA A 54 -3.08 15.23 1.43
N MET A 55 -2.88 14.13 2.17
CA MET A 55 -3.92 13.48 2.99
C MET A 55 -4.36 14.33 4.18
N HIS A 56 -3.49 15.19 4.72
CA HIS A 56 -3.84 16.13 5.77
C HIS A 56 -4.61 17.37 5.28
N SER A 57 -4.73 17.56 3.96
CA SER A 57 -5.52 18.65 3.38
C SER A 57 -7.02 18.37 3.49
N PRO A 58 -7.87 19.34 3.86
CA PRO A 58 -9.32 19.19 3.81
C PRO A 58 -9.87 19.03 2.39
N HIS A 59 -9.03 19.26 1.37
CA HIS A 59 -9.37 19.11 -0.05
C HIS A 59 -8.77 17.84 -0.67
N PHE A 60 -8.32 16.89 0.15
CA PHE A 60 -7.78 15.63 -0.34
C PHE A 60 -8.78 14.93 -1.27
N ASN A 61 -8.30 14.55 -2.44
CA ASN A 61 -9.02 13.71 -3.39
C ASN A 61 -8.18 12.45 -3.64
N PRO A 62 -8.75 11.24 -3.54
CA PRO A 62 -8.04 10.00 -3.85
C PRO A 62 -7.32 9.98 -5.22
N ALA A 63 -7.81 10.73 -6.22
CA ALA A 63 -7.11 10.88 -7.51
C ALA A 63 -5.69 11.46 -7.37
N GLN A 64 -5.44 12.30 -6.37
CA GLN A 64 -4.11 12.86 -6.08
C GLN A 64 -3.10 11.78 -5.70
N MET A 65 -3.53 10.66 -5.13
CA MET A 65 -2.63 9.55 -4.82
C MET A 65 -1.96 9.00 -6.08
N GLY A 66 -2.74 8.86 -7.17
CA GLY A 66 -2.21 8.42 -8.46
C GLY A 66 -1.24 9.43 -9.07
N GLU A 67 -1.58 10.73 -9.02
CA GLU A 67 -0.71 11.80 -9.53
C GLU A 67 0.61 11.92 -8.77
N ILE A 68 0.56 11.80 -7.43
CA ILE A 68 1.75 11.76 -6.57
C ILE A 68 2.54 10.50 -6.89
N GLY A 69 1.91 9.33 -6.85
CA GLY A 69 2.57 8.05 -7.12
C GLY A 69 3.28 8.00 -8.47
N ALA A 70 2.67 8.53 -9.53
CA ALA A 70 3.26 8.56 -10.87
C ALA A 70 4.61 9.29 -10.93
N ARG A 71 4.82 10.34 -10.11
CA ARG A 71 6.12 11.04 -10.01
C ARG A 71 7.22 10.15 -9.45
N TYR A 72 6.84 9.15 -8.66
CA TYR A 72 7.73 8.20 -7.98
C TYR A 72 7.73 6.81 -8.62
N GLY A 73 7.09 6.65 -9.79
CA GLY A 73 7.03 5.39 -10.53
C GLY A 73 6.08 4.34 -9.92
N LEU A 74 5.06 4.78 -9.18
CA LEU A 74 3.99 3.91 -8.68
C LEU A 74 2.78 3.96 -9.60
N GLU A 75 2.14 2.80 -9.72
CA GLU A 75 0.81 2.63 -10.28
C GLU A 75 -0.07 1.97 -9.21
N PHE A 76 -1.37 2.24 -9.24
CA PHE A 76 -2.34 1.70 -8.30
C PHE A 76 -3.51 1.08 -9.04
N GLN A 77 -4.07 -0.01 -8.50
CA GLN A 77 -5.27 -0.68 -8.99
C GLN A 77 -6.36 -0.69 -7.90
N PRO A 78 -6.93 0.47 -7.53
CA PRO A 78 -7.91 0.57 -6.45
C PRO A 78 -9.15 -0.31 -6.68
N GLU A 79 -9.49 -0.62 -7.94
CA GLU A 79 -10.56 -1.52 -8.32
C GLU A 79 -10.38 -2.97 -7.84
N THR A 80 -9.16 -3.37 -7.47
CA THR A 80 -8.87 -4.71 -6.91
C THR A 80 -9.19 -4.81 -5.41
N ILE A 81 -9.28 -3.67 -4.71
CA ILE A 81 -9.45 -3.62 -3.26
C ILE A 81 -10.73 -4.35 -2.78
N PRO A 82 -11.93 -4.15 -3.38
CA PRO A 82 -13.13 -4.85 -2.91
C PRO A 82 -13.01 -6.37 -2.96
N ALA A 83 -12.43 -6.91 -4.04
CA ALA A 83 -12.26 -8.35 -4.20
C ALA A 83 -11.27 -8.91 -3.16
N LEU A 84 -10.11 -8.25 -2.99
CA LEU A 84 -9.12 -8.63 -1.99
C LEU A 84 -9.67 -8.57 -0.56
N CYS A 85 -10.43 -7.53 -0.24
CA CYS A 85 -11.10 -7.42 1.05
C CYS A 85 -12.11 -8.54 1.28
N SER A 86 -12.94 -8.85 0.29
CA SER A 86 -13.90 -9.94 0.39
C SER A 86 -13.23 -11.31 0.51
N GLU A 87 -12.14 -11.55 -0.22
CA GLU A 87 -11.43 -12.84 -0.24
C GLU A 87 -10.68 -13.10 1.08
N HIS A 88 -10.07 -12.07 1.65
CA HIS A 88 -9.22 -12.19 2.83
C HIS A 88 -9.85 -11.66 4.12
N GLY A 89 -11.13 -11.29 4.09
CA GLY A 89 -11.85 -10.78 5.25
C GLY A 89 -11.29 -9.45 5.79
N LEU A 90 -10.82 -8.58 4.89
CA LEU A 90 -10.16 -7.31 5.25
C LEU A 90 -11.14 -6.14 5.23
N ASP A 91 -10.86 -5.16 6.07
CA ASP A 91 -11.53 -3.88 6.10
C ASP A 91 -10.66 -2.80 5.48
N HIS A 92 -11.22 -2.00 4.56
CA HIS A 92 -10.51 -0.88 3.94
C HIS A 92 -11.26 0.45 4.15
N PRO A 93 -10.58 1.54 4.60
CA PRO A 93 -11.23 2.82 4.87
C PRO A 93 -12.02 3.39 3.68
N LEU A 94 -11.51 3.24 2.45
CA LEU A 94 -12.19 3.73 1.24
C LEU A 94 -13.48 2.98 0.91
N LEU A 95 -13.69 1.76 1.41
CA LEU A 95 -14.93 1.01 1.21
C LEU A 95 -16.02 1.37 2.23
N ARG A 96 -15.70 2.21 3.22
CA ARG A 96 -16.60 2.66 4.29
C ARG A 96 -17.12 4.08 4.08
N MET A 97 -16.76 4.73 2.97
CA MET A 97 -17.26 6.05 2.63
C MET A 97 -18.66 5.91 2.02
N ASP A 98 -19.67 5.90 2.87
CA ASP A 98 -21.10 6.07 2.52
C ASP A 98 -21.42 7.54 2.21
#